data_AF-A0AAW0UTT7-F1
#
_entry.id   AF-A0AAW0UTT7-F1
#
_cell.length_a   1.000
_cell.length_b   1.000
_cell.length_c   1.000
_cell.angle_alpha   90.00
_cell.angle_beta   90.00
_cell.angle_gamma   90.00
#
_symmetry.space_group_name_H-M   'P 1'
#
loop_
_entity.id
_entity.type
_entity.pdbx_description
1 polymer ?
#
loop_
_entity_poly.entity_id
_entity_poly.type
_entity_poly.pdbx_seq_one_letter_code
_entity_poly.pdbx_strand_id
1 'polypeptide(L)'
;MDDDVGQQVQRKNDEFPPGMAPKMLSLLKSVTTLKQDLKSLLAQPYHEAFSKLSPLERAKVGMMEIYTINSLFWVLMKASGEEMDETLRDDYKVEMGRLRDTQGRLAEVEARAQRPATDTRAAARFIRQGLGITTKEEVTDTAEEPS
;
A
#
# COMPACT_ATOMS: atom_id res chain seq x y z
N MET A 1 8.14 27.75 24.18
CA MET A 1 7.41 26.81 25.05
C MET A 1 8.11 25.44 24.92
N ASP A 2 9.42 25.43 25.13
CA ASP A 2 10.28 24.31 24.68
C ASP A 2 11.07 23.68 25.83
N ASP A 3 11.01 24.28 27.03
CA ASP A 3 11.67 23.80 28.25
C ASP A 3 10.92 22.66 28.96
N ASP A 4 9.67 22.38 28.57
CA ASP A 4 8.79 21.39 29.23
C ASP A 4 9.04 19.96 28.74
N VAL A 5 9.34 19.77 27.44
CA VAL A 5 9.55 18.44 26.86
C VAL A 5 10.86 17.81 27.33
N GLY A 6 11.93 18.61 27.47
CA GLY A 6 13.24 18.15 27.95
C GLY A 6 13.21 17.66 29.39
N GLN A 7 12.48 18.34 30.28
CA GLN A 7 12.34 17.93 31.69
C GLN A 7 11.44 16.69 31.85
N GLN A 8 10.41 16.52 31.02
CA GLN A 8 9.56 15.33 31.03
C GLN A 8 10.30 14.07 30.56
N VAL A 9 11.26 14.19 29.63
CA VAL A 9 12.12 13.08 29.19
C VAL A 9 13.13 12.70 30.27
N GLN A 10 13.74 13.67 30.95
CA GLN A 10 14.69 13.42 32.02
C GLN A 10 14.03 12.71 33.22
N ARG A 11 12.82 13.13 33.63
CA ARG A 11 12.06 12.49 34.73
C ARG A 11 11.69 11.03 34.45
N LYS A 12 11.43 10.67 33.20
CA LYS A 12 11.12 9.28 32.81
C LYS A 12 12.34 8.38 32.69
N ASN A 13 13.54 8.94 32.56
CA ASN A 13 14.78 8.16 32.49
C ASN A 13 15.10 7.48 33.84
N ASP A 14 14.77 8.14 34.95
CA ASP A 14 14.94 7.61 36.31
C ASP A 14 13.81 6.63 36.71
N GLU A 15 12.73 6.57 35.92
CA GLU A 15 11.55 5.71 36.13
C GLU A 15 11.74 4.30 35.55
N PHE A 16 12.69 4.12 34.62
CA PHE A 16 12.96 2.85 33.95
C PHE A 16 14.36 2.32 34.26
N PRO A 17 14.55 0.99 34.29
CA PRO A 17 15.89 0.41 34.38
C PRO A 17 16.80 0.96 33.25
N PRO A 18 18.08 1.31 33.53
CA PRO A 18 18.94 2.01 32.57
C PRO A 18 19.08 1.31 31.21
N GLY A 19 19.03 -0.02 31.19
CA GLY A 19 19.08 -0.80 29.94
C GLY A 19 17.80 -0.73 29.09
N MET A 20 16.66 -0.42 29.70
CA MET A 20 15.35 -0.34 29.03
C MET A 20 14.95 1.10 28.69
N ALA A 21 15.38 2.07 29.51
CA ALA A 21 14.95 3.46 29.40
C ALA A 21 15.05 4.03 27.97
N PRO A 22 16.13 3.84 27.19
CA PRO A 22 16.21 4.37 25.83
C PRO A 22 15.12 3.80 24.89
N LYS A 23 14.86 2.49 24.98
CA LYS A 23 13.85 1.82 24.15
C LYS A 23 12.43 2.22 24.59
N MET A 24 12.18 2.32 25.89
CA MET A 24 10.88 2.70 26.42
C MET A 24 10.53 4.16 26.10
N LEU A 25 11.49 5.08 26.24
CA LEU A 25 11.30 6.47 25.85
C LEU A 25 11.06 6.61 24.35
N SER A 26 11.81 5.87 23.53
CA SER A 26 11.60 5.84 22.08
C SER A 26 10.21 5.31 21.70
N LEU A 27 9.74 4.25 22.36
CA LEU A 27 8.39 3.71 22.17
C LEU A 27 7.33 4.75 22.55
N LEU A 28 7.44 5.36 23.73
CA LEU A 28 6.50 6.39 24.20
C LEU A 28 6.43 7.57 23.23
N LYS A 29 7.58 8.03 22.73
CA LYS A 29 7.64 9.07 21.71
C LYS A 29 6.92 8.63 20.43
N SER A 30 7.22 7.43 19.93
CA SER A 30 6.64 6.89 18.69
C SER A 30 5.12 6.75 18.77
N VAL A 31 4.60 6.23 19.89
CA VAL A 31 3.15 6.09 20.12
C VAL A 31 2.47 7.46 20.23
N THR A 32 3.12 8.43 20.89
CA THR A 32 2.59 9.80 21.01
C THR A 32 2.51 10.48 19.64
N THR A 33 3.57 10.36 18.84
CA THR A 33 3.60 10.88 17.46
C THR A 33 2.52 10.22 16.60
N LEU A 34 2.41 8.89 16.60
CA LEU A 34 1.39 8.17 15.85
C LEU A 34 -0.03 8.63 16.19
N LYS A 35 -0.33 8.81 17.49
CA LYS A 35 -1.64 9.31 17.94
C LYS A 35 -1.93 10.70 17.39
N GLN A 36 -0.92 11.57 17.34
CA GLN A 36 -1.06 12.94 16.87
C GLN A 36 -1.27 13.01 15.34
N ASP A 37 -0.56 12.15 14.60
CA ASP A 37 -0.71 12.01 13.14
C ASP A 37 -2.10 11.47 12.78
N LEU A 38 -2.55 10.41 13.46
CA LEU A 38 -3.88 9.83 13.26
C LEU A 38 -5.00 10.81 13.62
N LYS A 39 -4.82 11.65 14.64
CA LYS A 39 -5.83 12.65 15.03
C LYS A 39 -6.16 13.59 13.87
N SER A 40 -5.15 14.03 13.12
CA SER A 40 -5.35 14.92 11.97
C SER A 40 -6.04 14.20 10.82
N LEU A 41 -5.67 12.93 10.58
CA LEU A 41 -6.28 12.10 9.54
C LEU A 41 -7.76 11.81 9.81
N LEU A 42 -8.11 11.58 11.08
CA LEU A 42 -9.47 11.25 11.53
C LEU A 42 -10.34 12.49 11.81
N ALA A 43 -9.81 13.70 11.65
CA ALA A 43 -10.53 14.94 11.93
C ALA A 43 -11.59 15.29 10.87
N GLN A 44 -11.54 14.65 9.70
CA GLN A 44 -12.48 14.87 8.60
C GLN A 44 -13.05 13.52 8.13
N PRO A 45 -14.24 13.50 7.50
CA PRO A 45 -14.78 12.30 6.88
C PRO A 45 -13.80 11.69 5.87
N TYR A 46 -13.69 10.36 5.86
CA TYR A 46 -12.76 9.61 5.00
C TYR A 46 -12.83 10.02 3.52
N HIS A 47 -14.05 10.18 2.98
CA HIS A 47 -14.25 10.57 1.60
C HIS A 47 -13.77 11.99 1.28
N GLU A 48 -13.79 12.91 2.25
CA GLU A 48 -13.29 14.27 2.11
C GLU A 48 -11.77 14.30 2.16
N ALA A 49 -11.17 13.60 3.14
CA ALA A 49 -9.73 13.52 3.35
C ALA A 49 -8.97 13.00 2.11
N PHE A 50 -9.59 12.09 1.35
CA PHE A 50 -8.97 11.46 0.18
C PHE A 50 -9.57 11.87 -1.17
N SER A 51 -10.42 12.90 -1.17
CA SER A 51 -11.11 13.39 -2.37
C SER A 51 -10.15 13.84 -3.48
N LYS A 52 -9.01 14.44 -3.11
CA LYS A 52 -8.00 14.99 -4.03
C LYS A 52 -6.98 13.97 -4.54
N LEU A 53 -6.94 12.77 -3.96
CA LEU A 53 -5.98 11.75 -4.34
C LEU A 53 -6.41 11.04 -5.63
N SER A 54 -5.45 10.64 -6.46
CA SER A 54 -5.70 9.71 -7.55
C SER A 54 -6.12 8.33 -7.02
N PRO A 55 -6.75 7.47 -7.84
CA PRO A 55 -7.09 6.11 -7.43
C PRO A 55 -5.87 5.31 -6.92
N LEU A 56 -4.69 5.51 -7.53
CA LEU A 56 -3.46 4.83 -7.12
C LEU A 56 -2.95 5.35 -5.77
N GLU A 57 -2.96 6.66 -5.54
CA GLU A 57 -2.59 7.24 -4.25
C GLU A 57 -3.54 6.81 -3.14
N ARG A 58 -4.85 6.76 -3.40
CA ARG A 58 -5.82 6.20 -2.45
C ARG A 58 -5.52 4.75 -2.11
N ALA A 59 -5.18 3.93 -3.09
CA ALA A 59 -4.82 2.53 -2.86
C ALA A 59 -3.55 2.39 -2.00
N LYS A 60 -2.54 3.23 -2.20
CA LYS A 60 -1.34 3.27 -1.36
C LYS A 60 -1.67 3.64 0.09
N VAL A 61 -2.52 4.66 0.29
CA VAL A 61 -2.95 5.06 1.63
C VAL A 61 -3.74 3.93 2.29
N GLY A 62 -4.72 3.34 1.61
CA GLY A 62 -5.49 2.21 2.14
C GLY A 62 -4.62 1.00 2.50
N MET A 63 -3.59 0.72 1.70
CA MET A 63 -2.61 -0.32 2.02
C MET A 63 -1.85 -0.02 3.32
N MET A 64 -1.42 1.23 3.51
CA MET A 64 -0.77 1.69 4.74
C MET A 64 -1.73 1.61 5.95
N GLU A 65 -3.00 1.98 5.77
CA GLU A 65 -4.03 1.91 6.81
C GLU A 65 -4.25 0.48 7.29
N ILE A 66 -4.50 -0.46 6.37
CA ILE A 66 -4.74 -1.87 6.70
C ILE A 66 -3.52 -2.47 7.41
N TYR A 67 -2.30 -2.18 6.92
CA TYR A 67 -1.08 -2.64 7.58
C TYR A 67 -0.92 -2.07 8.98
N THR A 68 -1.22 -0.78 9.17
CA THR A 68 -1.13 -0.10 10.46
C THR A 68 -2.12 -0.70 11.46
N ILE A 69 -3.38 -0.92 11.06
CA ILE A 69 -4.42 -1.52 11.91
C ILE A 69 -3.98 -2.92 12.35
N ASN A 70 -3.53 -3.74 11.42
CA ASN A 70 -3.07 -5.10 11.73
C ASN A 70 -1.86 -5.12 12.66
N SER A 71 -0.92 -4.20 12.48
CA SER A 71 0.25 -4.06 13.35
C SER A 71 -0.16 -3.63 14.76
N LEU A 72 -1.09 -2.68 14.88
CA LEU A 72 -1.62 -2.23 16.17
C LEU A 72 -2.42 -3.34 16.87
N PHE A 73 -3.16 -4.16 16.12
CA PHE A 73 -3.84 -5.34 16.66
C PHE A 73 -2.84 -6.31 17.31
N TRP A 74 -1.72 -6.60 16.65
CA TRP A 74 -0.68 -7.45 17.23
C TRP A 74 -0.09 -6.84 18.51
N VAL A 75 0.17 -5.52 18.51
CA VAL A 75 0.66 -4.80 19.70
C VAL A 75 -0.34 -4.87 20.84
N LEU A 76 -1.64 -4.63 20.57
CA LEU A 76 -2.71 -4.75 21.55
C LEU A 76 -2.72 -6.13 22.19
N MET A 77 -2.56 -7.18 21.38
CA MET A 77 -2.57 -8.55 21.88
C MET A 77 -1.39 -8.84 22.80
N LYS A 78 -0.19 -8.41 22.42
CA LYS A 78 0.99 -8.54 23.27
C LYS A 78 0.90 -7.69 24.55
N ALA A 79 0.27 -6.53 24.49
CA ALA A 79 0.13 -5.62 25.63
C ALA A 79 -0.95 -6.06 26.63
N SER A 80 -2.03 -6.69 26.15
CA SER A 80 -3.15 -7.13 27.00
C SER A 80 -2.82 -8.37 27.84
N GLY A 81 -1.69 -9.03 27.57
CA GLY A 81 -1.31 -10.28 28.22
C GLY A 81 -2.17 -11.47 27.80
N GLU A 82 -3.12 -11.26 26.89
CA GLU A 82 -3.95 -12.28 26.27
C GLU A 82 -3.08 -13.09 25.29
N GLU A 83 -2.95 -14.38 25.54
CA GLU A 83 -2.36 -15.26 24.54
C GLU A 83 -3.29 -15.37 23.34
N MET A 84 -2.77 -15.12 22.14
CA MET A 84 -3.48 -15.46 20.92
C MET A 84 -3.62 -16.97 20.85
N ASP A 85 -4.85 -17.45 21.01
CA ASP A 85 -5.18 -18.84 20.78
C ASP A 85 -4.83 -19.26 19.34
N GLU A 86 -4.86 -20.56 19.10
CA GLU A 86 -4.46 -21.12 17.81
C GLU A 86 -5.32 -20.59 16.66
N THR A 87 -6.63 -20.42 16.89
CA THR A 87 -7.58 -19.95 15.88
C THR A 87 -7.29 -18.50 15.51
N LEU A 88 -7.15 -17.61 16.49
CA LEU A 88 -6.87 -16.19 16.28
C LEU A 88 -5.51 -15.97 15.61
N ARG A 89 -4.52 -16.82 15.94
CA ARG A 89 -3.20 -16.79 15.30
C ARG A 89 -3.27 -17.19 13.83
N ASP A 90 -4.07 -18.19 13.49
CA ASP A 90 -4.25 -18.62 12.11
C ASP A 90 -5.03 -17.57 11.30
N ASP A 91 -6.06 -16.96 11.89
CA ASP A 91 -6.77 -15.84 11.28
C ASP A 91 -5.84 -14.65 11.01
N TYR A 92 -4.96 -14.31 11.96
CA TYR A 92 -3.95 -13.28 11.75
C TYR A 92 -3.00 -13.62 10.59
N LYS A 93 -2.57 -14.89 10.44
CA LYS A 93 -1.75 -15.31 9.30
C LYS A 93 -2.50 -15.17 7.98
N VAL A 94 -3.79 -15.51 7.95
CA VAL A 94 -4.65 -15.35 6.76
C VAL A 94 -4.71 -13.86 6.37
N GLU A 95 -4.92 -12.98 7.33
CA GLU A 95 -4.98 -11.53 7.09
C GLU A 95 -3.63 -10.99 6.60
N MET A 96 -2.52 -11.47 7.14
CA MET A 96 -1.18 -11.15 6.63
C MET A 96 -0.95 -11.66 5.20
N GLY A 97 -1.53 -12.81 4.84
CA GLY A 97 -1.55 -13.32 3.47
C GLY A 97 -2.27 -12.37 2.51
N ARG A 98 -3.49 -11.94 2.88
CA ARG A 98 -4.29 -10.98 2.10
C ARG A 98 -3.57 -9.65 1.89
N LEU A 99 -2.87 -9.16 2.91
CA LEU A 99 -2.03 -7.97 2.81
C LEU A 99 -0.93 -8.15 1.77
N ARG A 100 -0.20 -9.26 1.79
CA ARG A 100 0.86 -9.55 0.80
C ARG A 100 0.31 -9.62 -0.63
N ASP A 101 -0.82 -10.29 -0.82
CA ASP A 101 -1.46 -10.40 -2.13
C ASP A 101 -1.91 -9.02 -2.65
N THR A 102 -2.51 -8.22 -1.77
CA THR A 102 -2.93 -6.84 -2.09
C THR A 102 -1.73 -5.96 -2.42
N GLN A 103 -0.63 -6.10 -1.70
CA GLN A 103 0.62 -5.39 -1.98
C GLN A 103 1.19 -5.77 -3.35
N GLY A 104 1.17 -7.05 -3.70
CA GLY A 104 1.60 -7.54 -5.02
C GLY A 104 0.77 -6.94 -6.16
N ARG A 105 -0.55 -6.92 -5.99
CA ARG A 105 -1.47 -6.29 -6.96
C ARG A 105 -1.23 -4.80 -7.09
N LEU A 106 -1.01 -4.10 -5.98
CA LEU A 106 -0.68 -2.67 -6.00
C LEU A 106 0.64 -2.42 -6.74
N ALA A 107 1.67 -3.23 -6.48
CA ALA A 107 2.96 -3.14 -7.17
C ALA A 107 2.84 -3.38 -8.68
N GLU A 108 2.01 -4.33 -9.12
CA GLU A 108 1.71 -4.52 -10.55
C GLU A 108 1.04 -3.31 -11.18
N VAL A 109 0.06 -2.71 -10.50
CA VAL A 109 -0.64 -1.50 -11.00
C VAL A 109 0.33 -0.33 -11.10
N GLU A 110 1.19 -0.13 -10.10
CA GLU A 110 2.23 0.89 -10.11
C GLU A 110 3.24 0.67 -11.24
N ALA A 111 3.71 -0.55 -11.42
CA ALA A 111 4.61 -0.90 -12.51
C ALA A 111 3.95 -0.65 -13.87
N ARG A 112 2.67 -1.03 -14.03
CA ARG A 112 1.91 -0.77 -15.25
C ARG A 112 1.74 0.73 -15.54
N ALA A 113 1.54 1.54 -14.51
CA ALA A 113 1.43 3.00 -14.64
C ALA A 113 2.76 3.64 -15.09
N GLN A 114 3.89 3.03 -14.76
CA GLN A 114 5.24 3.51 -15.13
C GLN A 114 5.76 2.93 -16.46
N ARG A 115 5.07 1.94 -17.05
CA ARG A 115 5.51 1.34 -18.32
C ARG A 115 5.45 2.35 -19.46
N PRO A 116 6.52 2.48 -20.28
CA PRO A 116 6.48 3.29 -21.48
C PRO A 116 5.34 2.86 -22.40
N ALA A 117 4.60 3.82 -22.95
CA ALA A 117 3.59 3.52 -23.95
C ALA A 117 4.29 3.01 -25.22
N THR A 118 4.00 1.78 -25.61
CA THR A 118 4.45 1.24 -26.89
C THR A 118 3.59 1.83 -28.01
N ASP A 119 4.24 2.38 -29.05
CA ASP A 119 3.56 2.80 -30.27
C ASP A 119 3.05 1.54 -31.00
N THR A 120 1.79 1.20 -30.74
CA THR A 120 1.12 0.03 -31.32
C THR A 120 1.08 0.08 -32.84
N ARG A 121 1.04 1.29 -33.42
CA ARG A 121 1.06 1.48 -34.87
C ARG A 121 2.45 1.19 -35.43
N ALA A 122 3.51 1.62 -34.76
CA ALA A 122 4.87 1.27 -35.13
C ALA A 122 5.14 -0.23 -34.99
N ALA A 123 4.71 -0.84 -33.88
CA ALA A 123 4.80 -2.28 -33.67
C ALA A 123 4.07 -3.07 -34.78
N ALA A 124 2.86 -2.64 -35.15
CA ALA A 124 2.11 -3.27 -36.24
C ALA A 124 2.84 -3.18 -37.59
N ARG A 125 3.49 -2.06 -37.90
CA ARG A 125 4.31 -1.93 -39.12
C ARG A 125 5.50 -2.89 -39.11
N PHE A 126 6.21 -3.01 -38.00
CA PHE A 126 7.35 -3.92 -37.87
C PHE A 126 6.93 -5.38 -38.01
N ILE A 127 5.81 -5.77 -37.39
CA ILE A 127 5.24 -7.13 -37.52
C ILE A 127 4.86 -7.40 -38.98
N ARG A 128 4.15 -6.47 -39.63
CA ARG A 128 3.70 -6.62 -41.02
C ARG A 128 4.87 -6.75 -42.00
N GLN A 129 5.93 -5.97 -41.81
CA GLN A 129 7.17 -6.08 -42.58
C GLN A 129 7.90 -7.40 -42.30
N GLY A 130 8.02 -7.81 -41.03
CA GLY A 130 8.68 -9.05 -40.64
C GLY A 130 7.97 -10.33 -41.12
N LEU A 131 6.64 -10.28 -41.27
CA LEU A 131 5.84 -11.37 -41.84
C LEU A 131 5.76 -11.33 -43.38
N GLY A 132 6.39 -10.35 -44.03
CA GLY A 132 6.34 -10.25 -45.50
C GLY A 132 4.95 -9.92 -46.06
N ILE A 133 4.02 -9.42 -45.23
CA ILE A 133 2.67 -9.01 -45.64
C ILE A 133 2.77 -7.65 -46.33
N THR A 134 3.41 -7.66 -47.50
CA THR A 134 3.19 -6.62 -48.51
C THR A 134 1.76 -6.79 -48.99
N THR A 135 1.00 -5.71 -49.04
CA THR A 135 -0.39 -5.70 -49.49
C THR A 135 -0.46 -6.14 -50.95
N LYS A 136 -0.48 -7.46 -51.17
CA LYS A 136 -0.84 -8.17 -52.40
C LYS A 136 -1.60 -9.43 -52.02
N GLU A 137 -2.64 -9.25 -51.22
CA GLU A 137 -3.83 -10.08 -51.38
C GLU A 137 -4.78 -9.20 -52.17
N GLU A 138 -4.73 -9.37 -53.49
CA GLU A 138 -5.83 -9.06 -54.38
C GLU A 138 -7.00 -9.89 -53.87
N VAL A 139 -7.95 -9.22 -53.21
CA VAL A 139 -9.28 -9.80 -53.02
C VAL A 139 -9.85 -9.95 -54.43
N THR A 140 -9.62 -11.11 -55.05
CA THR A 140 -10.41 -11.55 -56.19
C THR A 140 -11.79 -11.90 -55.66
N ASP A 141 -12.59 -10.86 -55.47
CA ASP A 141 -14.04 -10.95 -55.39
C ASP A 141 -14.52 -11.22 -56.82
N THR A 142 -14.45 -12.48 -57.24
CA THR A 142 -15.25 -12.96 -58.37
C THR A 142 -16.71 -12.92 -57.92
N ALA A 143 -17.35 -11.80 -58.17
CA ALA A 143 -18.80 -11.70 -58.25
C ALA A 143 -19.27 -12.55 -59.44
N GLU A 144 -19.54 -13.83 -59.19
CA GLU A 144 -20.46 -14.61 -60.02
C GLU A 144 -21.89 -14.19 -59.65
N GLU A 145 -22.52 -13.42 -60.54
CA GLU A 145 -23.98 -13.37 -60.65
C GLU A 145 -24.50 -14.72 -61.15
N PRO A 146 -25.59 -15.24 -60.56
CA PRO A 146 -26.55 -16.01 -61.32
C PRO A 146 -27.94 -15.33 -61.31
N SER A 147 -28.57 -15.45 -62.47
CA SER A 147 -29.88 -14.96 -62.89
C SER A 147 -31.07 -15.44 -62.07
#